data_AF-A0A8H3G3V2-F1
#
_entry.id   AF-A0A8H3G3V2-F1
#
_cell.length_a   1.000
_cell.length_b   1.000
_cell.length_c   1.000
_cell.angle_alpha   90.00
_cell.angle_beta   90.00
_cell.angle_gamma   90.00
#
_symmetry.space_group_name_H-M   'P 1'
#
loop_
_entity.id
_entity.type
_entity.pdbx_description
1 polymer ?
#
loop_
_entity_poly.entity_id
_entity_poly.type
_entity_poly.pdbx_seq_one_letter_code
_entity_poly.pdbx_strand_id
1 'polypeptide(L)'
;MPKDMESSRGPSSKRRDKFQDQQSLESRSFDRSDSNRGYQNGDQHPASVLASLRGPLERLANIAKCVENFRPEMAAIEADYGGEIDRETEIQELNNTVEKLTLSKGEKLKSLERENASLKAEQEECRQEKEKFQTAQDELRSRSDKNDARREQEHKKRLEEDKTKTQKHIEAKTVELEAEFKAKVRDAQNESKKLRIENEDLKKSLSEVREELKKVREELKKVREELKNENRRDALALKRLDDEYASLAKELEQVKSEFPVEGKPVDYYLQNFQGIHNAIRDTSSRYFSKCSKEINIEVEHQALREKNPIFESISLLDTDSASFVRVCVAQHVISSSLCEHVWQPFLTEASDSRHAALNQFLDQVSERLAASKGHGEGAWRALTLRGIDAIAASSSKPRQADVVVEEVLGALDSLISIEELDRFKEELKSLIKRSISTWELARKDERRIRIQREPDPNDRINWHTADSAMAGTTTDPTLTSLCLFPHVSQRSQEGKEVLIHPGSALFPSSYVWTKAMLEKKDLEEETERMVQALRSKVNMRRPSGPASPMSAAEGASGFMALKKHEYT
;
A
#
# COMPACT_ATOMS: atom_id res chain seq x y z
N MET A 1 22.17 11.06 -9.63
CA MET A 1 22.97 10.29 -8.64
C MET A 1 22.38 8.88 -8.57
N PRO A 2 23.20 7.82 -8.38
CA PRO A 2 24.66 7.73 -8.49
C PRO A 2 25.15 6.71 -9.56
N LYS A 3 26.45 6.78 -9.92
CA LYS A 3 27.41 5.67 -10.21
C LYS A 3 27.04 4.57 -11.26
N ASP A 4 27.89 4.13 -12.19
CA ASP A 4 29.36 4.22 -12.43
C ASP A 4 29.61 4.54 -13.95
N MET A 5 30.70 5.15 -14.44
CA MET A 5 32.11 4.69 -14.53
C MET A 5 32.25 3.26 -15.12
N GLU A 6 33.03 2.97 -16.18
CA GLU A 6 34.14 3.70 -16.84
C GLU A 6 34.08 3.58 -18.38
N SER A 7 34.70 4.52 -19.10
CA SER A 7 35.07 4.34 -20.52
C SER A 7 36.34 5.13 -20.82
N SER A 8 37.41 4.44 -21.23
CA SER A 8 38.69 5.06 -21.56
C SER A 8 39.07 4.82 -23.01
N ARG A 9 39.23 5.91 -23.77
CA ARG A 9 39.83 5.95 -25.10
C ARG A 9 41.10 6.79 -25.06
N GLY A 10 42.12 6.39 -25.82
CA GLY A 10 43.08 7.34 -26.38
C GLY A 10 44.56 7.09 -26.00
N PRO A 11 45.45 6.85 -26.97
CA PRO A 11 46.89 6.73 -26.73
C PRO A 11 47.60 8.09 -26.69
N SER A 12 48.71 8.19 -25.93
CA SER A 12 49.57 9.38 -25.88
C SER A 12 50.87 9.18 -26.64
N SER A 13 51.17 10.10 -27.56
CA SER A 13 52.49 10.33 -28.14
C SER A 13 53.44 11.02 -27.15
N LYS A 14 54.77 10.80 -27.26
CA LYS A 14 55.83 11.83 -27.06
C LYS A 14 57.28 11.29 -27.23
N ARG A 15 58.10 12.08 -27.97
CA ARG A 15 59.55 12.39 -27.80
C ARG A 15 60.57 11.22 -27.81
N ARG A 16 61.74 11.24 -28.49
CA ARG A 16 62.72 12.27 -28.95
C ARG A 16 63.59 12.88 -27.83
N ASP A 17 64.83 12.39 -27.65
CA ASP A 17 66.09 13.09 -27.99
C ASP A 17 67.37 12.42 -27.41
N LYS A 18 68.47 12.53 -28.18
CA LYS A 18 69.93 12.56 -27.88
C LYS A 18 70.55 11.93 -26.60
N PHE A 19 71.73 11.33 -26.77
CA PHE A 19 72.97 11.77 -26.08
C PHE A 19 74.24 11.45 -26.90
N GLN A 20 75.36 12.08 -26.55
CA GLN A 20 76.67 12.13 -27.25
C GLN A 20 77.81 12.07 -26.19
N ASP A 21 79.07 11.98 -26.63
CA ASP A 21 80.34 11.94 -25.85
C ASP A 21 80.73 10.54 -25.29
N GLN A 22 82.01 10.17 -25.04
CA GLN A 22 83.25 10.97 -24.84
C GLN A 22 84.56 10.12 -25.02
N GLN A 23 85.66 10.74 -25.51
CA GLN A 23 87.12 10.59 -25.11
C GLN A 23 87.84 9.19 -25.07
N SER A 24 89.19 9.00 -25.15
CA SER A 24 90.38 9.85 -25.44
C SER A 24 91.71 9.02 -25.51
N LEU A 25 92.85 9.68 -25.86
CA LEU A 25 94.29 9.32 -25.60
C LEU A 25 94.96 8.14 -26.38
N GLU A 26 96.29 8.03 -26.57
CA GLU A 26 97.41 8.98 -26.88
C GLU A 26 98.75 8.20 -27.14
N SER A 27 99.90 8.90 -27.24
CA SER A 27 101.32 8.43 -27.35
C SER A 27 101.97 8.44 -28.76
N ARG A 28 103.31 8.65 -28.81
CA ARG A 28 103.97 9.48 -29.87
C ARG A 28 105.53 9.48 -29.82
N SER A 29 106.24 8.84 -30.76
CA SER A 29 107.72 8.98 -30.99
C SER A 29 108.12 8.47 -32.41
N PHE A 30 108.86 9.12 -33.33
CA PHE A 30 110.17 9.84 -33.29
C PHE A 30 111.36 8.92 -32.85
N ASP A 31 112.56 8.92 -33.46
CA ASP A 31 113.25 9.96 -34.26
C ASP A 31 114.38 9.41 -35.21
N ARG A 32 114.76 10.25 -36.19
CA ARG A 32 116.09 10.49 -36.85
C ARG A 32 116.88 9.54 -37.78
N SER A 33 117.59 10.24 -38.68
CA SER A 33 118.54 9.81 -39.73
C SER A 33 119.97 10.35 -39.44
N ASP A 34 120.86 10.25 -40.44
CA ASP A 34 122.19 10.91 -40.61
C ASP A 34 123.42 10.28 -39.93
N SER A 35 124.67 10.43 -40.42
CA SER A 35 125.20 10.62 -41.79
C SER A 35 126.76 10.56 -41.77
N ASN A 36 127.37 9.86 -42.74
CA ASN A 36 128.60 10.22 -43.48
C ASN A 36 130.02 10.37 -42.82
N ARG A 37 131.00 9.66 -43.42
CA ARG A 37 132.44 9.97 -43.67
C ARG A 37 133.40 10.56 -42.60
N GLY A 38 134.59 9.94 -42.49
CA GLY A 38 135.86 10.68 -42.35
C GLY A 38 137.11 9.90 -41.90
N TYR A 39 138.07 9.65 -42.82
CA TYR A 39 139.53 9.92 -42.74
C TYR A 39 140.20 10.22 -41.37
N GLN A 40 141.46 9.87 -41.04
CA GLN A 40 142.54 9.04 -41.64
C GLN A 40 143.74 9.07 -40.65
N ASN A 41 144.66 8.09 -40.70
CA ASN A 41 146.05 8.16 -40.16
C ASN A 41 146.21 8.36 -38.62
N GLY A 42 147.34 8.06 -37.98
CA GLY A 42 148.56 7.37 -38.43
C GLY A 42 149.68 7.41 -37.37
N ASP A 43 150.53 6.38 -37.39
CA ASP A 43 151.93 6.30 -36.94
C ASP A 43 152.40 6.76 -35.54
N GLN A 44 153.03 5.81 -34.83
CA GLN A 44 154.44 5.79 -34.38
C GLN A 44 154.68 4.46 -33.63
N HIS A 45 155.69 3.62 -33.86
CA HIS A 45 157.10 3.91 -34.11
C HIS A 45 157.84 2.64 -34.65
N PRO A 46 158.82 2.75 -35.57
CA PRO A 46 159.64 1.61 -36.01
C PRO A 46 160.99 1.53 -35.27
N ALA A 47 161.57 0.32 -35.21
CA ALA A 47 163.00 0.08 -34.95
C ALA A 47 163.45 -1.31 -35.47
N SER A 48 164.61 -1.35 -36.13
CA SER A 48 165.16 -2.50 -36.93
C SER A 48 164.38 -2.78 -38.23
N VAL A 49 164.99 -3.02 -39.40
CA VAL A 49 166.38 -3.36 -39.77
C VAL A 49 166.78 -2.65 -41.08
N LEU A 50 167.84 -1.82 -41.09
CA LEU A 50 168.60 -1.49 -42.32
C LEU A 50 170.00 -0.95 -41.99
N ALA A 51 171.05 -1.55 -42.58
CA ALA A 51 172.41 -1.00 -42.62
C ALA A 51 173.19 -1.56 -43.82
N SER A 52 173.59 -0.70 -44.78
CA SER A 52 174.82 -0.77 -45.61
C SER A 52 174.69 0.02 -46.93
N LEU A 53 175.50 1.07 -47.11
CA LEU A 53 175.81 1.77 -48.38
C LEU A 53 176.97 2.79 -48.17
N ARG A 54 178.18 2.57 -48.73
CA ARG A 54 179.20 3.64 -48.96
C ARG A 54 180.40 3.15 -49.79
N GLY A 55 180.92 3.94 -50.75
CA GLY A 55 182.12 3.56 -51.52
C GLY A 55 182.63 4.51 -52.63
N PRO A 56 181.97 4.66 -53.79
CA PRO A 56 182.71 4.82 -55.07
C PRO A 56 183.17 6.22 -55.57
N LEU A 57 183.21 7.27 -54.76
CA LEU A 57 183.14 8.68 -55.24
C LEU A 57 184.41 9.35 -55.80
N GLU A 58 185.60 8.73 -55.76
CA GLU A 58 186.88 9.48 -55.81
C GLU A 58 187.62 9.54 -57.17
N ARG A 59 187.07 9.02 -58.27
CA ARG A 59 187.86 8.62 -59.46
C ARG A 59 188.09 9.63 -60.60
N LEU A 60 187.46 10.81 -60.63
CA LEU A 60 187.22 11.54 -61.89
C LEU A 60 188.12 12.74 -62.26
N ALA A 61 189.12 13.11 -61.45
CA ALA A 61 189.86 14.38 -61.64
C ALA A 61 190.86 14.44 -62.82
N ASN A 62 191.28 13.30 -63.40
CA ASN A 62 192.50 13.22 -64.23
C ASN A 62 192.39 13.61 -65.73
N ILE A 63 191.22 14.04 -66.23
CA ILE A 63 190.96 14.10 -67.68
C ILE A 63 191.32 15.46 -68.35
N ALA A 64 191.39 16.55 -67.57
CA ALA A 64 191.31 17.91 -68.12
C ALA A 64 192.52 18.45 -68.93
N LYS A 65 193.61 17.70 -69.13
CA LYS A 65 194.91 18.25 -69.58
C LYS A 65 195.30 18.00 -71.05
N CYS A 66 194.56 17.19 -71.81
CA CYS A 66 194.96 16.79 -73.17
C CYS A 66 194.55 17.74 -74.32
N VAL A 67 193.75 18.78 -74.06
CA VAL A 67 192.97 19.47 -75.12
C VAL A 67 193.72 20.63 -75.81
N GLU A 68 194.74 21.25 -75.19
CA GLU A 68 195.40 22.44 -75.76
C GLU A 68 196.21 22.20 -77.05
N ASN A 69 196.57 20.95 -77.36
CA ASN A 69 197.50 20.64 -78.46
C ASN A 69 196.85 20.55 -79.86
N PHE A 70 195.52 20.52 -80.00
CA PHE A 70 194.83 20.27 -81.29
C PHE A 70 194.33 21.54 -82.02
N ARG A 71 194.70 22.74 -81.53
CA ARG A 71 194.09 24.01 -81.97
C ARG A 71 194.31 24.41 -83.45
N PRO A 72 195.46 24.14 -84.10
CA PRO A 72 195.66 24.51 -85.51
C PRO A 72 194.81 23.71 -86.49
N GLU A 73 194.38 22.51 -86.11
CA GLU A 73 193.65 21.58 -87.00
C GLU A 73 192.14 21.88 -87.02
N MET A 74 191.59 22.45 -85.94
CA MET A 74 190.16 22.84 -85.86
C MET A 74 189.80 24.01 -86.78
N ALA A 75 190.71 24.98 -86.94
CA ALA A 75 190.49 26.15 -87.79
C ALA A 75 190.38 25.82 -89.30
N ALA A 76 190.79 24.63 -89.72
CA ALA A 76 190.59 24.12 -91.08
C ALA A 76 189.28 23.32 -91.25
N ILE A 77 188.64 22.89 -90.14
CA ILE A 77 187.40 22.11 -90.14
C ILE A 77 186.19 23.04 -89.98
N GLU A 78 186.28 24.07 -89.13
CA GLU A 78 185.18 25.04 -88.92
C GLU A 78 184.80 25.81 -90.20
N ALA A 79 185.73 25.98 -91.15
CA ALA A 79 185.51 26.69 -92.41
C ALA A 79 184.65 25.90 -93.43
N ASP A 80 184.74 24.56 -93.44
CA ASP A 80 183.99 23.70 -94.38
C ASP A 80 182.72 23.10 -93.77
N TYR A 81 182.60 23.02 -92.44
CA TYR A 81 181.52 22.29 -91.76
C TYR A 81 180.54 23.14 -90.92
N GLY A 82 180.76 24.45 -90.77
CA GLY A 82 179.89 25.30 -89.94
C GLY A 82 178.40 25.25 -90.31
N GLY A 83 178.06 25.14 -91.60
CA GLY A 83 176.67 25.03 -92.06
C GLY A 83 176.04 23.63 -91.94
N GLU A 84 176.84 22.59 -91.73
CA GLU A 84 176.37 21.23 -91.48
C GLU A 84 176.06 21.02 -89.98
N ILE A 85 176.86 21.63 -89.10
CA ILE A 85 176.72 21.52 -87.64
C ILE A 85 175.38 22.08 -87.15
N ASP A 86 174.95 23.24 -87.66
CA ASP A 86 173.67 23.84 -87.26
C ASP A 86 172.47 22.95 -87.64
N ARG A 87 172.51 22.25 -88.79
CA ARG A 87 171.47 21.29 -89.19
C ARG A 87 171.44 20.06 -88.29
N GLU A 88 172.60 19.57 -87.87
CA GLU A 88 172.69 18.41 -86.97
C GLU A 88 172.12 18.74 -85.58
N THR A 89 172.28 19.98 -85.11
CA THR A 89 171.65 20.43 -83.84
C THR A 89 170.12 20.46 -83.94
N GLU A 90 169.54 20.93 -85.04
CA GLU A 90 168.08 20.93 -85.25
C GLU A 90 167.51 19.50 -85.32
N ILE A 91 168.25 18.55 -85.93
CA ILE A 91 167.89 17.12 -85.98
C ILE A 91 167.96 16.48 -84.59
N GLN A 92 168.93 16.84 -83.73
CA GLN A 92 168.98 16.34 -82.36
C GLN A 92 167.85 16.86 -81.47
N GLU A 93 167.42 18.11 -81.62
CA GLU A 93 166.27 18.64 -80.85
C GLU A 93 164.94 18.00 -81.26
N LEU A 94 164.74 17.74 -82.56
CA LEU A 94 163.56 17.02 -83.06
C LEU A 94 163.52 15.57 -82.55
N ASN A 95 164.64 14.84 -82.56
CA ASN A 95 164.69 13.47 -82.04
C ASN A 95 164.40 13.39 -80.54
N ASN A 96 164.97 14.30 -79.73
CA ASN A 96 164.68 14.41 -78.29
C ASN A 96 163.19 14.72 -78.00
N THR A 97 162.51 15.39 -78.93
CA THR A 97 161.08 15.72 -78.82
C THR A 97 160.19 14.52 -79.17
N VAL A 98 160.57 13.73 -80.17
CA VAL A 98 159.88 12.49 -80.54
C VAL A 98 159.96 11.45 -79.41
N GLU A 99 161.14 11.23 -78.82
CA GLU A 99 161.33 10.18 -77.80
C GLU A 99 160.50 10.43 -76.51
N LYS A 100 160.39 11.70 -76.08
CA LYS A 100 159.50 12.10 -74.96
C LYS A 100 158.02 11.84 -75.25
N LEU A 101 157.58 11.97 -76.51
CA LEU A 101 156.19 11.69 -76.90
C LEU A 101 155.87 10.19 -76.95
N THR A 102 156.84 9.33 -77.30
CA THR A 102 156.65 7.87 -77.28
C THR A 102 156.50 7.32 -75.86
N LEU A 103 157.32 7.77 -74.92
CA LEU A 103 157.23 7.36 -73.50
C LEU A 103 155.90 7.78 -72.87
N SER A 104 155.46 9.03 -73.09
CA SER A 104 154.19 9.57 -72.55
C SER A 104 152.95 8.78 -73.01
N LYS A 105 152.92 8.29 -74.26
CA LYS A 105 151.80 7.48 -74.76
C LYS A 105 151.78 6.05 -74.19
N GLY A 106 152.95 5.46 -73.93
CA GLY A 106 153.06 4.10 -73.41
C GLY A 106 152.48 3.93 -71.99
N GLU A 107 152.68 4.91 -71.12
CA GLU A 107 152.14 4.88 -69.75
C GLU A 107 150.62 5.07 -69.72
N LYS A 108 150.08 5.94 -70.58
CA LYS A 108 148.64 6.21 -70.68
C LYS A 108 147.84 5.01 -71.20
N LEU A 109 148.40 4.23 -72.13
CA LEU A 109 147.81 2.98 -72.60
C LEU A 109 147.70 1.93 -71.47
N LYS A 110 148.77 1.73 -70.69
CA LYS A 110 148.78 0.80 -69.54
C LYS A 110 147.87 1.23 -68.38
N SER A 111 147.50 2.51 -68.30
CA SER A 111 146.50 3.00 -67.34
C SER A 111 145.09 2.55 -67.75
N LEU A 112 144.72 2.78 -69.01
CA LEU A 112 143.38 2.49 -69.53
C LEU A 112 143.06 0.99 -69.59
N GLU A 113 144.05 0.13 -69.86
CA GLU A 113 143.85 -1.33 -69.83
C GLU A 113 143.47 -1.87 -68.44
N ARG A 114 144.02 -1.30 -67.36
CA ARG A 114 143.67 -1.70 -65.99
C ARG A 114 142.26 -1.24 -65.60
N GLU A 115 141.89 -0.02 -66.01
CA GLU A 115 140.58 0.56 -65.72
C GLU A 115 139.45 -0.19 -66.45
N ASN A 116 139.68 -0.59 -67.71
CA ASN A 116 138.74 -1.39 -68.51
C ASN A 116 138.60 -2.84 -67.99
N ALA A 117 139.65 -3.41 -67.38
CA ALA A 117 139.56 -4.69 -66.68
C ALA A 117 138.72 -4.59 -65.38
N SER A 118 138.90 -3.51 -64.61
CA SER A 118 138.13 -3.24 -63.38
C SER A 118 136.63 -3.10 -63.66
N LEU A 119 136.26 -2.27 -64.64
CA LEU A 119 134.86 -2.00 -64.99
C LEU A 119 134.10 -3.25 -65.47
N LYS A 120 134.79 -4.19 -66.14
CA LYS A 120 134.17 -5.46 -66.57
C LYS A 120 133.86 -6.42 -65.41
N ALA A 121 134.66 -6.42 -64.35
CA ALA A 121 134.39 -7.23 -63.16
C ALA A 121 133.16 -6.69 -62.41
N GLU A 122 133.12 -5.37 -62.19
CA GLU A 122 132.04 -4.68 -61.48
C GLU A 122 130.69 -4.75 -62.23
N GLN A 123 130.72 -4.71 -63.57
CA GLN A 123 129.52 -4.89 -64.40
C GLN A 123 128.91 -6.29 -64.29
N GLU A 124 129.72 -7.34 -64.15
CA GLU A 124 129.24 -8.72 -64.06
C GLU A 124 128.71 -9.06 -62.65
N GLU A 125 129.32 -8.51 -61.59
CA GLU A 125 128.83 -8.66 -60.22
C GLU A 125 127.46 -7.98 -60.03
N CYS A 126 127.30 -6.77 -60.57
CA CYS A 126 126.03 -6.04 -60.63
C CYS A 126 124.94 -6.78 -61.45
N ARG A 127 125.34 -7.57 -62.47
CA ARG A 127 124.41 -8.41 -63.25
C ARG A 127 123.89 -9.59 -62.43
N GLN A 128 124.76 -10.28 -61.71
CA GLN A 128 124.39 -11.44 -60.88
C GLN A 128 123.53 -11.05 -59.67
N GLU A 129 123.73 -9.87 -59.09
CA GLU A 129 122.89 -9.38 -57.99
C GLU A 129 121.48 -9.01 -58.46
N LYS A 130 121.36 -8.43 -59.67
CA LYS A 130 120.06 -8.17 -60.30
C LYS A 130 119.23 -9.44 -60.55
N GLU A 131 119.83 -10.50 -61.07
CA GLU A 131 119.12 -11.76 -61.35
C GLU A 131 118.61 -12.44 -60.06
N LYS A 132 119.36 -12.36 -58.96
CA LYS A 132 118.94 -12.83 -57.63
C LYS A 132 117.78 -12.01 -57.06
N PHE A 133 117.77 -10.69 -57.28
CA PHE A 133 116.66 -9.84 -56.84
C PHE A 133 115.39 -10.07 -57.68
N GLN A 134 115.54 -10.28 -59.00
CA GLN A 134 114.44 -10.56 -59.92
C GLN A 134 113.72 -11.87 -59.54
N THR A 135 114.48 -12.94 -59.33
CA THR A 135 113.92 -14.26 -58.95
C THR A 135 113.22 -14.23 -57.58
N ALA A 136 113.79 -13.54 -56.58
CA ALA A 136 113.15 -13.36 -55.28
C ALA A 136 111.84 -12.54 -55.37
N GLN A 137 111.76 -11.57 -56.28
CA GLN A 137 110.56 -10.76 -56.49
C GLN A 137 109.41 -11.56 -57.14
N ASP A 138 109.71 -12.43 -58.08
CA ASP A 138 108.70 -13.24 -58.78
C ASP A 138 108.14 -14.39 -57.91
N GLU A 139 108.96 -14.99 -57.04
CA GLU A 139 108.46 -15.97 -56.04
C GLU A 139 107.49 -15.33 -55.03
N LEU A 140 107.77 -14.10 -54.61
CA LEU A 140 106.91 -13.34 -53.70
C LEU A 140 105.56 -13.00 -54.35
N ARG A 141 105.57 -12.61 -55.63
CA ARG A 141 104.33 -12.39 -56.42
C ARG A 141 103.52 -13.67 -56.56
N SER A 142 104.14 -14.78 -56.97
CA SER A 142 103.45 -16.08 -57.10
C SER A 142 102.84 -16.58 -55.78
N ARG A 143 103.42 -16.23 -54.62
CA ARG A 143 102.83 -16.51 -53.30
C ARG A 143 101.68 -15.57 -52.92
N SER A 144 101.69 -14.31 -53.34
CA SER A 144 100.57 -13.39 -53.10
C SER A 144 99.34 -13.84 -53.89
N ASP A 145 99.49 -14.04 -55.21
CA ASP A 145 98.39 -14.36 -56.12
C ASP A 145 97.66 -15.65 -55.70
N LYS A 146 98.40 -16.66 -55.22
CA LYS A 146 97.83 -17.92 -54.68
C LYS A 146 97.05 -17.74 -53.38
N ASN A 147 97.45 -16.81 -52.52
CA ASN A 147 96.73 -16.52 -51.28
C ASN A 147 95.46 -15.70 -51.55
N ASP A 148 95.51 -14.74 -52.46
CA ASP A 148 94.37 -13.88 -52.77
C ASP A 148 93.29 -14.65 -53.55
N ALA A 149 93.67 -15.50 -54.52
CA ALA A 149 92.73 -16.42 -55.17
C ALA A 149 92.03 -17.38 -54.18
N ARG A 150 92.76 -17.87 -53.18
CA ARG A 150 92.19 -18.74 -52.13
C ARG A 150 91.21 -17.96 -51.23
N ARG A 151 91.56 -16.75 -50.80
CA ARG A 151 90.67 -15.88 -50.01
C ARG A 151 89.39 -15.56 -50.77
N GLU A 152 89.50 -15.26 -52.06
CA GLU A 152 88.35 -14.94 -52.91
C GLU A 152 87.42 -16.16 -53.06
N GLN A 153 87.97 -17.37 -53.22
CA GLN A 153 87.19 -18.61 -53.24
C GLN A 153 86.48 -18.88 -51.89
N GLU A 154 87.17 -18.73 -50.75
CA GLU A 154 86.58 -18.89 -49.42
C GLU A 154 85.48 -17.84 -49.17
N HIS A 155 85.70 -16.58 -49.56
CA HIS A 155 84.72 -15.49 -49.42
C HIS A 155 83.48 -15.70 -50.31
N LYS A 156 83.67 -16.18 -51.54
CA LYS A 156 82.57 -16.49 -52.47
C LYS A 156 81.71 -17.66 -51.97
N LYS A 157 82.33 -18.68 -51.36
CA LYS A 157 81.60 -19.80 -50.75
C LYS A 157 80.77 -19.36 -49.53
N ARG A 158 81.34 -18.55 -48.63
CA ARG A 158 80.59 -17.99 -47.49
C ARG A 158 79.42 -17.12 -47.94
N LEU A 159 79.61 -16.31 -48.99
CA LEU A 159 78.55 -15.45 -49.53
C LEU A 159 77.34 -16.26 -50.02
N GLU A 160 77.54 -17.40 -50.67
CA GLU A 160 76.43 -18.28 -51.11
C GLU A 160 75.82 -19.10 -49.96
N GLU A 161 76.62 -19.57 -49.00
CA GLU A 161 76.11 -20.24 -47.80
C GLU A 161 75.24 -19.29 -46.94
N ASP A 162 75.59 -18.01 -46.84
CA ASP A 162 74.79 -17.04 -46.09
C ASP A 162 73.59 -16.53 -46.90
N LYS A 163 73.73 -16.27 -48.21
CA LYS A 163 72.56 -15.99 -49.08
C LYS A 163 71.51 -17.08 -48.98
N THR A 164 71.89 -18.35 -49.13
CA THR A 164 70.94 -19.48 -49.09
C THR A 164 70.29 -19.66 -47.71
N LYS A 165 71.00 -19.37 -46.60
CA LYS A 165 70.38 -19.31 -45.26
C LYS A 165 69.41 -18.13 -45.11
N THR A 166 69.80 -16.92 -45.54
CA THR A 166 68.93 -15.74 -45.46
C THR A 166 67.68 -15.89 -46.33
N GLN A 167 67.80 -16.44 -47.54
CA GLN A 167 66.69 -16.69 -48.45
C GLN A 167 65.70 -17.68 -47.83
N LYS A 168 66.17 -18.82 -47.32
CA LYS A 168 65.31 -19.80 -46.61
C LYS A 168 64.65 -19.21 -45.36
N HIS A 169 65.33 -18.36 -44.61
CA HIS A 169 64.74 -17.70 -43.44
C HIS A 169 63.68 -16.66 -43.84
N ILE A 170 63.91 -15.89 -44.90
CA ILE A 170 62.93 -14.96 -45.47
C ILE A 170 61.70 -15.73 -45.97
N GLU A 171 61.89 -16.77 -46.78
CA GLU A 171 60.80 -17.60 -47.32
C GLU A 171 59.97 -18.28 -46.22
N ALA A 172 60.61 -18.86 -45.20
CA ALA A 172 59.89 -19.44 -44.07
C ALA A 172 59.06 -18.38 -43.33
N LYS A 173 59.62 -17.20 -43.10
CA LYS A 173 58.97 -16.11 -42.37
C LYS A 173 57.88 -15.41 -43.17
N THR A 174 57.99 -15.33 -44.51
CA THR A 174 56.90 -14.85 -45.36
C THR A 174 55.75 -15.84 -45.39
N VAL A 175 56.01 -17.15 -45.47
CA VAL A 175 54.97 -18.19 -45.40
C VAL A 175 54.24 -18.17 -44.04
N GLU A 176 54.97 -18.03 -42.94
CA GLU A 176 54.41 -17.90 -41.58
C GLU A 176 53.51 -16.66 -41.44
N LEU A 177 54.01 -15.48 -41.84
CA LEU A 177 53.25 -14.23 -41.78
C LEU A 177 52.05 -14.22 -42.74
N GLU A 178 52.16 -14.81 -43.93
CA GLU A 178 51.02 -15.00 -44.83
C GLU A 178 49.96 -15.94 -44.24
N ALA A 179 50.37 -17.02 -43.57
CA ALA A 179 49.46 -17.94 -42.92
C ALA A 179 48.71 -17.25 -41.76
N GLU A 180 49.41 -16.50 -40.91
CA GLU A 180 48.80 -15.68 -39.86
C GLU A 180 47.84 -14.63 -40.43
N PHE A 181 48.24 -13.90 -41.48
CA PHE A 181 47.40 -12.86 -42.07
C PHE A 181 46.15 -13.47 -42.71
N LYS A 182 46.28 -14.59 -43.44
CA LYS A 182 45.15 -15.36 -43.99
C LYS A 182 44.26 -15.98 -42.91
N ALA A 183 44.78 -16.25 -41.70
CA ALA A 183 43.95 -16.65 -40.55
C ALA A 183 43.16 -15.45 -40.01
N LYS A 184 43.86 -14.35 -39.63
CA LYS A 184 43.25 -13.12 -39.10
C LYS A 184 42.19 -12.52 -40.03
N VAL A 185 42.41 -12.55 -41.35
CA VAL A 185 41.40 -12.12 -42.34
C VAL A 185 40.17 -13.04 -42.36
N ARG A 186 40.35 -14.36 -42.25
CA ARG A 186 39.22 -15.32 -42.17
C ARG A 186 38.43 -15.13 -40.88
N ASP A 187 39.10 -14.94 -39.75
CA ASP A 187 38.44 -14.72 -38.46
C ASP A 187 37.64 -13.41 -38.45
N ALA A 188 38.23 -12.31 -38.94
CA ALA A 188 37.53 -11.03 -39.09
C ALA A 188 36.34 -11.11 -40.07
N GLN A 189 36.46 -11.86 -41.17
CA GLN A 189 35.34 -12.11 -42.09
C GLN A 189 34.23 -12.95 -41.47
N ASN A 190 34.58 -13.97 -40.68
CA ASN A 190 33.61 -14.82 -39.99
C ASN A 190 32.87 -14.02 -38.91
N GLU A 191 33.58 -13.20 -38.13
CA GLU A 191 32.98 -12.35 -37.11
C GLU A 191 32.09 -11.26 -37.71
N SER A 192 32.53 -10.62 -38.80
CA SER A 192 31.70 -9.67 -39.56
C SER A 192 30.41 -10.32 -40.11
N LYS A 193 30.46 -11.59 -40.55
CA LYS A 193 29.26 -12.35 -40.96
C LYS A 193 28.33 -12.62 -39.78
N LYS A 194 28.84 -13.07 -38.62
CA LYS A 194 28.03 -13.30 -37.41
C LYS A 194 27.32 -12.02 -36.98
N LEU A 195 28.08 -10.93 -36.79
CA LEU A 195 27.56 -9.63 -36.37
C LEU A 195 26.52 -9.10 -37.37
N ARG A 196 26.68 -9.36 -38.67
CA ARG A 196 25.68 -8.97 -39.69
C ARG A 196 24.38 -9.78 -39.57
N ILE A 197 24.45 -11.08 -39.28
CA ILE A 197 23.26 -11.92 -39.04
C ILE A 197 22.55 -11.44 -37.78
N GLU A 198 23.28 -11.28 -36.68
CA GLU A 198 22.75 -10.80 -35.40
C GLU A 198 22.10 -9.41 -35.54
N ASN A 199 22.68 -8.49 -36.31
CA ASN A 199 22.08 -7.17 -36.56
C ASN A 199 20.77 -7.25 -37.37
N GLU A 200 20.66 -8.17 -38.32
CA GLU A 200 19.42 -8.39 -39.08
C GLU A 200 18.33 -9.04 -38.21
N ASP A 201 18.69 -10.00 -37.36
CA ASP A 201 17.73 -10.65 -36.47
C ASP A 201 17.26 -9.71 -35.33
N LEU A 202 18.16 -8.89 -34.78
CA LEU A 202 17.80 -7.82 -33.84
C LEU A 202 16.88 -6.78 -34.48
N LYS A 203 17.05 -6.43 -35.77
CA LYS A 203 16.13 -5.53 -36.49
C LYS A 203 14.73 -6.15 -36.66
N LYS A 204 14.64 -7.44 -37.00
CA LYS A 204 13.36 -8.16 -37.11
C LYS A 204 12.64 -8.15 -35.77
N SER A 205 13.31 -8.57 -34.70
CA SER A 205 12.75 -8.56 -33.34
C SER A 205 12.31 -7.16 -32.91
N LEU A 206 13.11 -6.12 -33.20
CA LEU A 206 12.71 -4.72 -32.95
C LEU A 206 11.46 -4.28 -33.74
N SER A 207 11.25 -4.81 -34.95
CA SER A 207 10.07 -4.51 -35.76
C SER A 207 8.83 -5.25 -35.26
N GLU A 208 8.98 -6.51 -34.83
CA GLU A 208 7.93 -7.34 -34.23
C GLU A 208 7.43 -6.71 -32.93
N VAL A 209 8.34 -6.42 -32.00
CA VAL A 209 8.01 -5.75 -30.72
C VAL A 209 7.35 -4.39 -30.94
N ARG A 210 7.71 -3.64 -31.98
CA ARG A 210 7.06 -2.35 -32.31
C ARG A 210 5.61 -2.54 -32.76
N GLU A 211 5.32 -3.53 -33.59
CA GLU A 211 3.94 -3.80 -34.02
C GLU A 211 3.09 -4.40 -32.88
N GLU A 212 3.66 -5.22 -32.01
CA GLU A 212 2.98 -5.68 -30.78
C GLU A 212 2.65 -4.51 -29.84
N LEU A 213 3.60 -3.63 -29.57
CA LEU A 213 3.41 -2.46 -28.71
C LEU A 213 2.36 -1.50 -29.31
N LYS A 214 2.26 -1.43 -30.64
CA LYS A 214 1.20 -0.70 -31.34
C LYS A 214 -0.18 -1.35 -31.15
N LYS A 215 -0.30 -2.67 -31.34
CA LYS A 215 -1.55 -3.42 -31.09
C LYS A 215 -2.04 -3.22 -29.64
N VAL A 216 -1.17 -3.42 -28.65
CA VAL A 216 -1.49 -3.25 -27.23
C VAL A 216 -1.94 -1.81 -26.91
N ARG A 217 -1.35 -0.79 -27.56
CA ARG A 217 -1.81 0.61 -27.41
C ARG A 217 -3.20 0.84 -28.00
N GLU A 218 -3.53 0.22 -29.13
CA GLU A 218 -4.85 0.31 -29.74
C GLU A 218 -5.92 -0.42 -28.91
N GLU A 219 -5.58 -1.59 -28.34
CA GLU A 219 -6.43 -2.33 -27.40
C GLU A 219 -6.68 -1.56 -26.10
N LEU A 220 -5.63 -1.03 -25.46
CA LEU A 220 -5.78 -0.17 -24.27
C LEU A 220 -6.65 1.05 -24.54
N LYS A 221 -6.60 1.62 -25.76
CA LYS A 221 -7.46 2.74 -26.15
C LYS A 221 -8.93 2.32 -26.27
N LYS A 222 -9.22 1.13 -26.82
CA LYS A 222 -10.59 0.58 -26.89
C LYS A 222 -11.15 0.34 -25.49
N VAL A 223 -10.44 -0.42 -24.66
CA VAL A 223 -10.85 -0.74 -23.29
C VAL A 223 -11.09 0.53 -22.45
N ARG A 224 -10.26 1.57 -22.61
CA ARG A 224 -10.45 2.85 -21.91
C ARG A 224 -11.74 3.57 -22.32
N GLU A 225 -12.12 3.56 -23.60
CA GLU A 225 -13.38 4.17 -24.03
C GLU A 225 -14.59 3.29 -23.70
N GLU A 226 -14.46 1.96 -23.71
CA GLU A 226 -15.49 1.03 -23.23
C GLU A 226 -15.80 1.27 -21.75
N LEU A 227 -14.78 1.26 -20.88
CA LEU A 227 -14.91 1.53 -19.45
C LEU A 227 -15.49 2.93 -19.17
N LYS A 228 -15.15 3.93 -19.97
CA LYS A 228 -15.70 5.29 -19.86
C LYS A 228 -17.18 5.36 -20.27
N ASN A 229 -17.59 4.59 -21.27
CA ASN A 229 -18.98 4.47 -21.68
C ASN A 229 -19.81 3.67 -20.67
N GLU A 230 -19.23 2.64 -20.07
CA GLU A 230 -19.84 1.83 -19.00
C GLU A 230 -20.06 2.66 -17.74
N ASN A 231 -19.03 3.33 -17.21
CA ASN A 231 -19.17 4.29 -16.10
C ASN A 231 -20.24 5.36 -16.37
N ARG A 232 -20.41 5.80 -17.63
CA ARG A 232 -21.48 6.76 -17.99
C ARG A 232 -22.87 6.13 -17.95
N ARG A 233 -23.01 4.84 -18.28
CA ARG A 233 -24.28 4.10 -18.12
C ARG A 233 -24.60 3.88 -16.64
N ASP A 234 -23.61 3.50 -15.85
CA ASP A 234 -23.78 3.22 -14.42
C ASP A 234 -24.14 4.48 -13.65
N ALA A 235 -23.49 5.61 -13.93
CA ALA A 235 -23.86 6.91 -13.36
C ALA A 235 -25.29 7.35 -13.74
N LEU A 236 -25.77 7.01 -14.94
CA LEU A 236 -27.16 7.26 -15.35
C LEU A 236 -28.15 6.28 -14.69
N ALA A 237 -27.74 5.03 -14.44
CA ALA A 237 -28.56 4.03 -13.75
C ALA A 237 -28.70 4.35 -12.26
N LEU A 238 -27.60 4.70 -11.58
CA LEU A 238 -27.60 5.18 -10.20
C LEU A 238 -28.50 6.40 -10.04
N LYS A 239 -28.38 7.40 -10.93
CA LYS A 239 -29.25 8.58 -10.87
C LYS A 239 -30.74 8.21 -11.01
N ARG A 240 -31.09 7.26 -11.89
CA ARG A 240 -32.49 6.79 -12.01
C ARG A 240 -32.97 6.12 -10.73
N LEU A 241 -32.14 5.28 -10.11
CA LEU A 241 -32.45 4.65 -8.82
C LEU A 241 -32.63 5.69 -7.70
N ASP A 242 -31.81 6.75 -7.67
CA ASP A 242 -31.97 7.87 -6.72
C ASP A 242 -33.28 8.64 -6.97
N ASP A 243 -33.59 8.95 -8.24
CA ASP A 243 -34.83 9.62 -8.65
C ASP A 243 -36.07 8.75 -8.31
N GLU A 244 -36.02 7.43 -8.55
CA GLU A 244 -37.06 6.45 -8.22
C GLU A 244 -37.24 6.29 -6.70
N TYR A 245 -36.14 6.21 -5.94
CA TYR A 245 -36.17 6.17 -4.48
C TYR A 245 -36.78 7.44 -3.88
N ALA A 246 -36.45 8.61 -4.43
CA ALA A 246 -37.02 9.89 -4.02
C ALA A 246 -38.52 9.98 -4.32
N SER A 247 -38.99 9.47 -5.47
CA SER A 247 -40.44 9.38 -5.75
C SER A 247 -41.14 8.42 -4.80
N LEU A 248 -40.59 7.22 -4.57
CA LEU A 248 -41.20 6.20 -3.73
C LEU A 248 -41.24 6.62 -2.25
N ALA A 249 -40.20 7.31 -1.77
CA ALA A 249 -40.19 7.90 -0.42
C ALA A 249 -41.28 8.97 -0.26
N LYS A 250 -41.52 9.79 -1.31
CA LYS A 250 -42.59 10.81 -1.31
C LYS A 250 -43.98 10.18 -1.37
N GLU A 251 -44.17 9.14 -2.17
CA GLU A 251 -45.41 8.36 -2.22
C GLU A 251 -45.69 7.68 -0.87
N LEU A 252 -44.68 7.07 -0.24
CA LEU A 252 -44.79 6.46 1.08
C LEU A 252 -45.22 7.49 2.15
N GLU A 253 -44.64 8.69 2.12
CA GLU A 253 -45.01 9.76 3.05
C GLU A 253 -46.42 10.29 2.79
N GLN A 254 -46.82 10.42 1.52
CA GLN A 254 -48.19 10.75 1.16
C GLN A 254 -49.17 9.68 1.71
N VAL A 255 -48.90 8.40 1.48
CA VAL A 255 -49.73 7.29 2.00
C VAL A 255 -49.79 7.31 3.53
N LYS A 256 -48.69 7.53 4.24
CA LYS A 256 -48.71 7.69 5.71
C LYS A 256 -49.57 8.87 6.17
N SER A 257 -49.55 9.98 5.44
CA SER A 257 -50.36 11.16 5.77
C SER A 257 -51.87 10.96 5.47
N GLU A 258 -52.19 10.14 4.47
CA GLU A 258 -53.57 9.75 4.14
C GLU A 258 -54.12 8.72 5.14
N PHE A 259 -53.28 7.77 5.54
CA PHE A 259 -53.58 6.67 6.48
C PHE A 259 -52.73 6.78 7.76
N PRO A 260 -53.09 7.68 8.71
CA PRO A 260 -52.34 7.89 9.95
C PRO A 260 -52.53 6.72 10.92
N VAL A 261 -51.81 5.64 10.68
CA VAL A 261 -51.79 4.43 11.50
C VAL A 261 -50.47 4.40 12.28
N GLU A 262 -50.49 4.93 13.50
CA GLU A 262 -49.33 4.91 14.40
C GLU A 262 -49.43 3.72 15.37
N GLY A 263 -48.55 2.74 15.24
CA GLY A 263 -48.36 1.71 16.27
C GLY A 263 -47.56 2.26 17.47
N LYS A 264 -48.08 2.14 18.69
CA LYS A 264 -47.31 2.32 19.93
C LYS A 264 -46.76 0.96 20.40
N PRO A 265 -45.59 0.92 21.08
CA PRO A 265 -45.06 -0.34 21.61
C PRO A 265 -45.99 -0.93 22.69
N VAL A 266 -46.04 -2.25 22.80
CA VAL A 266 -46.94 -2.95 23.75
C VAL A 266 -46.77 -2.45 25.18
N ASP A 267 -45.53 -2.21 25.60
CA ASP A 267 -45.17 -1.73 26.94
C ASP A 267 -45.83 -0.38 27.27
N TYR A 268 -46.09 0.47 26.28
CA TYR A 268 -46.81 1.74 26.47
C TYR A 268 -48.24 1.50 26.95
N TYR A 269 -48.93 0.53 26.35
CA TYR A 269 -50.28 0.16 26.77
C TYR A 269 -50.27 -0.57 28.10
N LEU A 270 -49.33 -1.50 28.32
CA LEU A 270 -49.16 -2.22 29.58
C LEU A 270 -49.01 -1.22 30.75
N GLN A 271 -48.10 -0.26 30.65
CA GLN A 271 -47.88 0.75 31.69
C GLN A 271 -49.10 1.66 31.91
N ASN A 272 -49.83 2.03 30.86
CA ASN A 272 -50.98 2.92 30.98
C ASN A 272 -52.23 2.21 31.52
N PHE A 273 -52.59 1.03 31.01
CA PHE A 273 -53.71 0.25 31.55
C PHE A 273 -53.44 -0.20 32.99
N GLN A 274 -52.22 -0.66 33.32
CA GLN A 274 -51.84 -0.93 34.72
C GLN A 274 -51.93 0.34 35.59
N GLY A 275 -51.51 1.49 35.06
CA GLY A 275 -51.61 2.77 35.75
C GLY A 275 -53.05 3.25 35.98
N ILE A 276 -53.97 2.94 35.08
CA ILE A 276 -55.40 3.19 35.25
C ILE A 276 -56.01 2.20 36.24
N HIS A 277 -55.71 0.90 36.13
CA HIS A 277 -56.16 -0.12 37.09
C HIS A 277 -55.75 0.23 38.53
N ASN A 278 -54.47 0.58 38.73
CA ASN A 278 -53.99 1.04 40.03
C ASN A 278 -54.74 2.31 40.49
N ALA A 279 -54.98 3.28 39.60
CA ALA A 279 -55.74 4.48 39.97
C ALA A 279 -57.20 4.17 40.35
N ILE A 280 -57.88 3.27 39.65
CA ILE A 280 -59.24 2.81 39.98
C ILE A 280 -59.24 2.15 41.35
N ARG A 281 -58.37 1.15 41.57
CA ARG A 281 -58.23 0.47 42.86
C ARG A 281 -57.93 1.44 44.00
N ASP A 282 -56.90 2.28 43.85
CA ASP A 282 -56.43 3.17 44.91
C ASP A 282 -57.46 4.28 45.23
N THR A 283 -58.20 4.76 44.23
CA THR A 283 -59.35 5.68 44.42
C THR A 283 -60.48 4.95 45.16
N SER A 284 -60.89 3.78 44.69
CA SER A 284 -61.98 3.03 45.31
C SER A 284 -61.67 2.63 46.76
N SER A 285 -60.44 2.16 47.03
CA SER A 285 -59.99 1.83 48.39
C SER A 285 -59.94 3.05 49.31
N ARG A 286 -59.68 4.25 48.79
CA ARG A 286 -59.61 5.49 49.59
C ARG A 286 -60.98 5.90 50.12
N TYR A 287 -62.01 5.92 49.26
CA TYR A 287 -63.32 6.49 49.60
C TYR A 287 -64.33 5.44 50.11
N PHE A 288 -64.28 4.18 49.64
CA PHE A 288 -65.34 3.19 49.93
C PHE A 288 -64.94 2.12 50.96
N SER A 289 -63.71 2.16 51.49
CA SER A 289 -63.25 1.22 52.52
C SER A 289 -63.88 1.44 53.90
N LYS A 290 -64.47 2.61 54.16
CA LYS A 290 -65.19 2.92 55.40
C LYS A 290 -66.63 3.26 55.06
N CYS A 291 -67.57 2.85 55.90
CA CYS A 291 -68.93 3.39 55.82
C CYS A 291 -68.98 4.74 56.55
N SER A 292 -69.69 5.73 56.01
CA SER A 292 -69.91 6.98 56.75
C SER A 292 -70.77 6.72 57.99
N LYS A 293 -70.28 7.14 59.16
CA LYS A 293 -70.86 6.77 60.46
C LYS A 293 -72.16 7.50 60.79
N GLU A 294 -72.57 8.46 59.97
CA GLU A 294 -73.75 9.31 60.17
C GLU A 294 -74.98 8.78 59.43
N ILE A 295 -74.84 7.67 58.69
CA ILE A 295 -75.86 7.11 57.81
C ILE A 295 -76.84 6.20 58.57
N ASN A 296 -78.14 6.39 58.32
CA ASN A 296 -79.15 5.38 58.61
C ASN A 296 -79.06 4.26 57.55
N ILE A 297 -78.39 3.17 57.92
CA ILE A 297 -78.03 2.04 57.04
C ILE A 297 -79.24 1.49 56.26
N GLU A 298 -80.42 1.37 56.87
CA GLU A 298 -81.60 0.80 56.21
C GLU A 298 -82.15 1.72 55.10
N VAL A 299 -82.13 3.04 55.34
CA VAL A 299 -82.65 4.04 54.38
C VAL A 299 -81.72 4.18 53.18
N GLU A 300 -80.41 4.30 53.43
CA GLU A 300 -79.43 4.41 52.33
C GLU A 300 -79.29 3.09 51.56
N HIS A 301 -79.39 1.92 52.20
CA HIS A 301 -79.38 0.64 51.48
C HIS A 301 -80.58 0.50 50.53
N GLN A 302 -81.77 0.98 50.92
CA GLN A 302 -82.94 1.01 50.03
C GLN A 302 -82.73 2.00 48.86
N ALA A 303 -82.23 3.21 49.13
CA ALA A 303 -81.92 4.20 48.08
C ALA A 303 -80.84 3.71 47.09
N LEU A 304 -79.80 3.05 47.59
CA LEU A 304 -78.75 2.43 46.79
C LEU A 304 -79.29 1.30 45.90
N ARG A 305 -80.19 0.45 46.43
CA ARG A 305 -80.84 -0.61 45.65
C ARG A 305 -81.73 -0.07 44.52
N GLU A 306 -82.43 1.04 44.78
CA GLU A 306 -83.23 1.75 43.76
C GLU A 306 -82.36 2.39 42.67
N LYS A 307 -81.17 2.90 43.03
CA LYS A 307 -80.18 3.45 42.08
C LYS A 307 -79.46 2.37 41.27
N ASN A 308 -79.02 1.28 41.90
CA ASN A 308 -78.28 0.21 41.25
C ASN A 308 -78.54 -1.16 41.95
N PRO A 309 -79.06 -2.17 41.21
CA PRO A 309 -79.44 -3.46 41.80
C PRO A 309 -78.26 -4.27 42.37
N ILE A 310 -77.01 -3.95 42.01
CA ILE A 310 -75.82 -4.62 42.57
C ILE A 310 -75.78 -4.49 44.11
N PHE A 311 -76.28 -3.38 44.66
CA PHE A 311 -76.38 -3.17 46.10
C PHE A 311 -77.36 -4.09 46.82
N GLU A 312 -78.27 -4.78 46.13
CA GLU A 312 -79.15 -5.77 46.75
C GLU A 312 -78.38 -6.89 47.48
N SER A 313 -77.18 -7.24 46.99
CA SER A 313 -76.32 -8.26 47.59
C SER A 313 -75.36 -7.73 48.67
N ILE A 314 -75.24 -6.42 48.84
CA ILE A 314 -74.09 -5.82 49.55
C ILE A 314 -74.43 -5.45 50.98
N SER A 315 -73.53 -5.75 51.91
CA SER A 315 -73.59 -5.24 53.28
C SER A 315 -72.95 -3.85 53.38
N LEU A 316 -73.63 -2.92 54.05
CA LEU A 316 -73.07 -1.61 54.39
C LEU A 316 -72.36 -1.58 55.76
N LEU A 317 -72.27 -2.73 56.45
CA LEU A 317 -71.62 -2.82 57.76
C LEU A 317 -70.13 -2.45 57.69
N ASP A 318 -69.58 -1.96 58.80
CA ASP A 318 -68.15 -1.62 58.92
C ASP A 318 -67.30 -2.87 59.29
N THR A 319 -67.52 -3.97 58.58
CA THR A 319 -66.70 -5.19 58.65
C THR A 319 -65.67 -5.21 57.52
N ASP A 320 -64.54 -5.92 57.71
CA ASP A 320 -63.51 -6.06 56.68
C ASP A 320 -64.06 -6.65 55.36
N SER A 321 -65.00 -7.59 55.46
CA SER A 321 -65.58 -8.27 54.29
C SER A 321 -66.59 -7.40 53.56
N ALA A 322 -67.46 -6.69 54.28
CA ALA A 322 -68.36 -5.69 53.70
C ALA A 322 -67.60 -4.51 53.07
N SER A 323 -66.56 -4.02 53.76
CA SER A 323 -65.63 -3.00 53.26
C SER A 323 -64.97 -3.40 51.95
N PHE A 324 -64.40 -4.60 51.89
CA PHE A 324 -63.77 -5.13 50.68
C PHE A 324 -64.76 -5.24 49.51
N VAL A 325 -65.98 -5.73 49.76
CA VAL A 325 -67.03 -5.84 48.73
C VAL A 325 -67.46 -4.46 48.23
N ARG A 326 -67.67 -3.46 49.11
CA ARG A 326 -67.96 -2.07 48.68
C ARG A 326 -66.86 -1.50 47.80
N VAL A 327 -65.60 -1.69 48.18
CA VAL A 327 -64.44 -1.25 47.38
C VAL A 327 -64.44 -1.92 46.00
N CYS A 328 -64.70 -3.22 45.92
CA CYS A 328 -64.81 -3.92 44.65
C CYS A 328 -65.98 -3.43 43.79
N VAL A 329 -67.11 -3.10 44.40
CA VAL A 329 -68.30 -2.62 43.68
C VAL A 329 -68.09 -1.20 43.14
N ALA A 330 -67.39 -0.34 43.88
CA ALA A 330 -66.94 0.94 43.37
C ALA A 330 -65.96 0.79 42.19
N GLN A 331 -65.01 -0.14 42.25
CA GLN A 331 -64.12 -0.45 41.11
C GLN A 331 -64.92 -0.93 39.90
N HIS A 332 -65.92 -1.79 40.13
CA HIS A 332 -66.80 -2.29 39.08
C HIS A 332 -67.62 -1.18 38.42
N VAL A 333 -68.28 -0.32 39.19
CA VAL A 333 -69.07 0.82 38.65
C VAL A 333 -68.19 1.75 37.81
N ILE A 334 -66.99 2.09 38.30
CA ILE A 334 -66.03 2.93 37.55
C ILE A 334 -65.58 2.23 36.27
N SER A 335 -65.23 0.95 36.34
CA SER A 335 -64.74 0.18 35.18
C SER A 335 -65.84 -0.11 34.15
N SER A 336 -67.08 -0.34 34.58
CA SER A 336 -68.24 -0.53 33.70
C SER A 336 -68.58 0.77 32.96
N SER A 337 -68.67 1.90 33.66
CA SER A 337 -68.90 3.22 33.03
C SER A 337 -67.78 3.58 32.05
N LEU A 338 -66.51 3.30 32.41
CA LEU A 338 -65.39 3.41 31.45
C LEU A 338 -65.52 2.45 30.27
N CYS A 339 -65.95 1.21 30.46
CA CYS A 339 -66.21 0.26 29.37
C CYS A 339 -67.27 0.79 28.40
N GLU A 340 -68.41 1.26 28.92
CA GLU A 340 -69.58 1.62 28.12
C GLU A 340 -69.44 2.98 27.43
N HIS A 341 -68.83 3.95 28.10
CA HIS A 341 -68.74 5.32 27.58
C HIS A 341 -67.36 5.73 27.06
N VAL A 342 -66.26 5.08 27.47
CA VAL A 342 -64.90 5.44 27.00
C VAL A 342 -64.33 4.37 26.08
N TRP A 343 -64.24 3.13 26.55
CA TRP A 343 -63.50 2.03 25.93
C TRP A 343 -64.26 1.29 24.82
N GLN A 344 -65.05 2.03 24.04
CA GLN A 344 -65.74 1.52 22.87
C GLN A 344 -64.82 1.53 21.63
N PRO A 345 -64.72 0.43 20.85
CA PRO A 345 -63.87 0.37 19.65
C PRO A 345 -64.21 1.44 18.61
N PHE A 346 -65.51 1.71 18.46
CA PHE A 346 -66.06 2.82 17.69
C PHE A 346 -66.97 3.59 18.63
N LEU A 347 -66.59 4.83 18.96
CA LEU A 347 -67.42 5.68 19.80
C LEU A 347 -68.38 6.48 18.92
N THR A 348 -69.50 5.88 18.54
CA THR A 348 -70.69 6.65 18.12
C THR A 348 -71.57 6.92 19.34
N GLU A 349 -72.20 8.10 19.34
CA GLU A 349 -72.67 8.81 20.54
C GLU A 349 -73.65 7.98 21.37
N ALA A 350 -73.25 7.65 22.60
CA ALA A 350 -73.75 6.49 23.34
C ALA A 350 -75.18 6.60 23.90
N SER A 351 -75.95 7.64 23.56
CA SER A 351 -77.27 7.91 24.13
C SER A 351 -78.45 7.38 23.31
N ASP A 352 -78.23 6.88 22.09
CA ASP A 352 -79.31 6.42 21.21
C ASP A 352 -79.10 4.97 20.80
N SER A 353 -80.14 4.12 20.93
CA SER A 353 -80.04 2.67 20.69
C SER A 353 -79.59 2.30 19.27
N ARG A 354 -79.79 3.22 18.33
CA ARG A 354 -79.31 3.16 16.93
C ARG A 354 -77.78 3.17 16.82
N HIS A 355 -77.08 3.83 17.75
CA HIS A 355 -75.62 3.88 17.79
C HIS A 355 -74.99 2.58 18.31
N ALA A 356 -75.64 1.89 19.25
CA ALA A 356 -75.20 0.58 19.72
C ALA A 356 -75.16 -0.46 18.57
N ALA A 357 -76.20 -0.51 17.73
CA ALA A 357 -76.25 -1.39 16.57
C ALA A 357 -75.17 -1.03 15.52
N LEU A 358 -74.88 0.26 15.32
CA LEU A 358 -73.81 0.71 14.44
C LEU A 358 -72.42 0.33 14.96
N ASN A 359 -72.14 0.54 16.25
CA ASN A 359 -70.87 0.16 16.88
C ASN A 359 -70.65 -1.36 16.78
N GLN A 360 -71.71 -2.16 17.01
CA GLN A 360 -71.67 -3.62 16.85
C GLN A 360 -71.39 -4.03 15.40
N PHE A 361 -71.99 -3.37 14.41
CA PHE A 361 -71.73 -3.63 13.00
C PHE A 361 -70.28 -3.28 12.61
N LEU A 362 -69.77 -2.12 13.04
CA LEU A 362 -68.39 -1.71 12.79
C LEU A 362 -67.38 -2.64 13.45
N ASP A 363 -67.65 -3.13 14.66
CA ASP A 363 -66.80 -4.12 15.33
C ASP A 363 -66.82 -5.49 14.63
N GLN A 364 -67.97 -5.91 14.09
CA GLN A 364 -68.04 -7.10 13.22
C GLN A 364 -67.24 -6.92 11.91
N VAL A 365 -67.28 -5.75 11.29
CA VAL A 365 -66.45 -5.46 10.10
C VAL A 365 -64.97 -5.48 10.46
N SER A 366 -64.57 -4.84 11.56
CA SER A 366 -63.21 -4.93 12.12
C SER A 366 -62.79 -6.38 12.35
N GLU A 367 -63.64 -7.21 12.95
CA GLU A 367 -63.33 -8.63 13.20
C GLU A 367 -63.11 -9.43 11.92
N ARG A 368 -63.97 -9.22 10.91
CA ARG A 368 -63.84 -9.89 9.60
C ARG A 368 -62.59 -9.44 8.85
N LEU A 369 -62.23 -8.16 8.93
CA LEU A 369 -61.00 -7.63 8.35
C LEU A 369 -59.75 -8.17 9.08
N ALA A 370 -59.74 -8.19 10.41
CA ALA A 370 -58.64 -8.72 11.22
C ALA A 370 -58.48 -10.25 11.11
N ALA A 371 -59.55 -10.98 10.78
CA ALA A 371 -59.50 -12.41 10.48
C ALA A 371 -59.05 -12.70 9.03
N SER A 372 -59.15 -11.73 8.12
CA SER A 372 -58.54 -11.81 6.80
C SER A 372 -57.02 -11.65 6.90
N LYS A 373 -56.26 -12.29 6.00
CA LYS A 373 -54.79 -12.09 5.94
C LYS A 373 -54.38 -10.70 5.41
N GLY A 374 -55.34 -9.80 5.16
CA GLY A 374 -55.11 -8.46 4.62
C GLY A 374 -54.70 -7.47 5.70
N HIS A 375 -53.55 -6.81 5.52
CA HIS A 375 -52.96 -5.86 6.46
C HIS A 375 -53.68 -4.49 6.48
N GLY A 376 -55.00 -4.48 6.31
CA GLY A 376 -55.82 -3.27 6.09
C GLY A 376 -56.75 -2.88 7.23
N GLU A 377 -56.89 -3.71 8.28
CA GLU A 377 -57.87 -3.45 9.35
C GLU A 377 -57.54 -2.19 10.17
N GLY A 378 -56.28 -2.01 10.58
CA GLY A 378 -55.86 -0.80 11.30
C GLY A 378 -56.06 0.48 10.47
N ALA A 379 -55.75 0.45 9.17
CA ALA A 379 -55.99 1.55 8.25
C ALA A 379 -57.48 1.86 8.06
N TRP A 380 -58.32 0.82 7.90
CA TRP A 380 -59.77 0.97 7.83
C TRP A 380 -60.35 1.53 9.13
N ARG A 381 -59.90 1.05 10.30
CA ARG A 381 -60.32 1.55 11.62
C ARG A 381 -59.91 3.01 11.80
N ALA A 382 -58.66 3.38 11.51
CA ALA A 382 -58.18 4.75 11.61
C ALA A 382 -58.97 5.72 10.71
N LEU A 383 -59.25 5.34 9.45
CA LEU A 383 -60.11 6.14 8.55
C LEU A 383 -61.55 6.25 9.05
N THR A 384 -62.13 5.14 9.52
CA THR A 384 -63.50 5.11 10.06
C THR A 384 -63.62 6.03 11.28
N LEU A 385 -62.67 5.95 12.22
CA LEU A 385 -62.58 6.82 13.38
C LEU A 385 -62.36 8.29 13.00
N ARG A 386 -61.50 8.58 12.01
CA ARG A 386 -61.33 9.94 11.48
C ARG A 386 -62.62 10.52 10.91
N GLY A 387 -63.43 9.69 10.23
CA GLY A 387 -64.76 10.07 9.74
C GLY A 387 -65.74 10.36 10.89
N ILE A 388 -65.80 9.49 11.90
CA ILE A 388 -66.64 9.66 13.10
C ILE A 388 -66.23 10.93 13.86
N ASP A 389 -64.94 11.11 14.14
CA ASP A 389 -64.40 12.28 14.85
C ASP A 389 -64.71 13.59 14.10
N ALA A 390 -64.64 13.61 12.77
CA ALA A 390 -64.97 14.79 11.96
C ALA A 390 -66.46 15.16 11.99
N ILE A 391 -67.35 14.15 12.03
CA ILE A 391 -68.79 14.37 12.21
C ILE A 391 -69.08 14.89 13.63
N ALA A 392 -68.47 14.28 14.65
CA ALA A 392 -68.65 14.68 16.05
C ALA A 392 -68.15 16.12 16.32
N ALA A 393 -67.00 16.50 15.76
CA ALA A 393 -66.42 17.85 15.89
C ALA A 393 -67.35 18.98 15.39
N SER A 394 -68.32 18.67 14.53
CA SER A 394 -69.30 19.63 14.00
C SER A 394 -70.48 19.89 14.96
N SER A 395 -70.43 19.39 16.20
CA SER A 395 -71.56 19.44 17.14
C SER A 395 -71.16 19.83 18.57
N SER A 396 -71.95 20.71 19.19
CA SER A 396 -71.75 21.16 20.57
C SER A 396 -72.28 20.11 21.56
N LYS A 397 -71.42 19.23 22.06
CA LYS A 397 -71.82 18.08 22.89
C LYS A 397 -71.15 18.07 24.27
N PRO A 398 -71.81 17.48 25.29
CA PRO A 398 -71.22 17.32 26.62
C PRO A 398 -69.92 16.51 26.50
N ARG A 399 -68.94 16.83 27.34
CA ARG A 399 -67.68 16.08 27.31
C ARG A 399 -67.96 14.69 27.88
N GLN A 400 -67.52 13.67 27.16
CA GLN A 400 -67.57 12.25 27.55
C GLN A 400 -67.15 12.01 29.01
N ALA A 401 -66.14 12.75 29.49
CA ALA A 401 -65.70 12.69 30.88
C ALA A 401 -66.77 13.12 31.90
N ASP A 402 -67.59 14.13 31.57
CA ASP A 402 -68.62 14.63 32.47
C ASP A 402 -69.77 13.60 32.58
N VAL A 403 -70.12 12.90 31.50
CA VAL A 403 -71.12 11.82 31.50
C VAL A 403 -70.71 10.68 32.46
N VAL A 404 -69.48 10.19 32.33
CA VAL A 404 -68.92 9.13 33.20
C VAL A 404 -68.85 9.59 34.66
N VAL A 405 -68.51 10.86 34.92
CA VAL A 405 -68.49 11.41 36.28
C VAL A 405 -69.88 11.42 36.90
N GLU A 406 -70.90 11.93 36.21
CA GLU A 406 -72.25 12.02 36.76
C GLU A 406 -72.93 10.64 36.89
N GLU A 407 -72.63 9.68 36.01
CA GLU A 407 -73.10 8.29 36.16
C GLU A 407 -72.48 7.60 37.39
N VAL A 408 -71.16 7.64 37.53
CA VAL A 408 -70.44 7.05 38.67
C VAL A 408 -70.86 7.71 39.98
N LEU A 409 -71.04 9.03 40.01
CA LEU A 409 -71.58 9.73 41.18
C LEU A 409 -73.03 9.32 41.45
N GLY A 410 -73.89 9.26 40.44
CA GLY A 410 -75.28 8.85 40.59
C GLY A 410 -75.45 7.47 41.25
N ALA A 411 -74.48 6.57 41.04
CA ALA A 411 -74.45 5.23 41.65
C ALA A 411 -73.71 5.13 42.99
N LEU A 412 -72.78 6.04 43.32
CA LEU A 412 -71.86 5.90 44.47
C LEU A 412 -71.89 7.06 45.48
N ASP A 413 -72.52 8.19 45.16
CA ASP A 413 -72.55 9.41 45.98
C ASP A 413 -72.90 9.18 47.47
N SER A 414 -73.96 8.40 47.74
CA SER A 414 -74.47 8.11 49.09
C SER A 414 -73.56 7.24 49.95
N LEU A 415 -72.50 6.67 49.38
CA LEU A 415 -71.48 5.92 50.13
C LEU A 415 -70.30 6.79 50.59
N ILE A 416 -70.22 8.05 50.14
CA ILE A 416 -69.09 8.96 50.39
C ILE A 416 -69.50 10.02 51.41
N SER A 417 -68.56 10.44 52.27
CA SER A 417 -68.78 11.61 53.13
C SER A 417 -68.89 12.90 52.31
N ILE A 418 -69.69 13.86 52.77
CA ILE A 418 -69.92 15.13 52.05
C ILE A 418 -68.60 15.90 51.90
N GLU A 419 -67.71 15.80 52.89
CA GLU A 419 -66.38 16.39 52.92
C GLU A 419 -65.42 15.80 51.87
N GLU A 420 -65.61 14.53 51.50
CA GLU A 420 -64.74 13.83 50.54
C GLU A 420 -65.31 13.82 49.11
N LEU A 421 -66.60 14.11 48.92
CA LEU A 421 -67.30 14.03 47.64
C LEU A 421 -66.65 14.89 46.53
N ASP A 422 -66.34 16.16 46.82
CA ASP A 422 -65.66 17.06 45.85
C ASP A 422 -64.27 16.55 45.48
N ARG A 423 -63.54 15.98 46.46
CA ARG A 423 -62.20 15.42 46.24
C ARG A 423 -62.26 14.16 45.38
N PHE A 424 -63.22 13.26 45.66
CA PHE A 424 -63.49 12.10 44.83
C PHE A 424 -63.85 12.53 43.40
N LYS A 425 -64.72 13.54 43.22
CA LYS A 425 -65.12 14.06 41.91
C LYS A 425 -63.93 14.55 41.09
N GLU A 426 -62.96 15.26 41.67
CA GLU A 426 -61.75 15.69 40.96
C GLU A 426 -60.74 14.56 40.69
N GLU A 427 -60.53 13.64 41.63
CA GLU A 427 -59.66 12.47 41.41
C GLU A 427 -60.25 11.55 40.31
N LEU A 428 -61.58 11.36 40.29
CA LEU A 428 -62.32 10.65 39.26
C LEU A 428 -62.23 11.34 37.88
N LYS A 429 -62.42 12.67 37.80
CA LYS A 429 -62.20 13.44 36.55
C LYS A 429 -60.78 13.25 36.00
N SER A 430 -59.76 13.25 36.87
CA SER A 430 -58.37 13.04 36.46
C SER A 430 -58.14 11.62 35.91
N LEU A 431 -58.71 10.62 36.58
CA LEU A 431 -58.68 9.22 36.15
C LEU A 431 -59.32 9.06 34.77
N ILE A 432 -60.53 9.59 34.57
CA ILE A 432 -61.27 9.46 33.30
C ILE A 432 -60.55 10.18 32.16
N LYS A 433 -59.97 11.36 32.39
CA LYS A 433 -59.11 12.04 31.40
C LYS A 433 -57.93 11.16 30.95
N ARG A 434 -57.28 10.45 31.90
CA ARG A 434 -56.21 9.49 31.59
C ARG A 434 -56.73 8.30 30.78
N SER A 435 -57.89 7.75 31.14
CA SER A 435 -58.54 6.66 30.41
C SER A 435 -58.89 7.05 28.97
N ILE A 436 -59.48 8.23 28.76
CA ILE A 436 -59.79 8.77 27.42
C ILE A 436 -58.50 8.95 26.63
N SER A 437 -57.48 9.62 27.17
CA SER A 437 -56.21 9.86 26.46
C SER A 437 -55.47 8.56 26.10
N THR A 438 -55.60 7.52 26.92
CA THR A 438 -55.01 6.19 26.64
C THR A 438 -55.80 5.48 25.53
N TRP A 439 -57.14 5.53 25.62
CA TRP A 439 -58.00 4.86 24.66
C TRP A 439 -58.02 5.51 23.28
N GLU A 440 -57.92 6.85 23.21
CA GLU A 440 -57.78 7.59 21.95
C GLU A 440 -56.62 7.08 21.09
N LEU A 441 -55.49 6.75 21.74
CA LEU A 441 -54.34 6.15 21.08
C LEU A 441 -54.60 4.67 20.77
N ALA A 442 -55.11 3.90 21.74
CA ALA A 442 -55.39 2.47 21.58
C ALA A 442 -56.36 2.15 20.42
N ARG A 443 -57.40 2.97 20.22
CA ARG A 443 -58.38 2.81 19.12
C ARG A 443 -57.80 3.16 17.75
N LYS A 444 -56.80 4.07 17.70
CA LYS A 444 -56.10 4.51 16.48
C LYS A 444 -54.80 3.73 16.19
N ASP A 445 -54.42 2.83 17.08
CA ASP A 445 -53.21 1.99 16.95
C ASP A 445 -53.25 1.11 15.69
N GLU A 446 -52.08 0.74 15.18
CA GLU A 446 -51.93 -0.24 14.10
C GLU A 446 -52.55 -1.60 14.46
N ARG A 447 -52.39 -2.05 15.71
CA ARG A 447 -52.80 -3.36 16.19
C ARG A 447 -54.07 -3.24 17.02
N ARG A 448 -55.07 -4.06 16.74
CA ARG A 448 -56.35 -4.00 17.47
C ARG A 448 -56.16 -4.38 18.93
N ILE A 449 -56.50 -3.45 19.82
CA ILE A 449 -56.64 -3.70 21.25
C ILE A 449 -58.09 -4.09 21.51
N ARG A 450 -58.27 -5.15 22.31
CA ARG A 450 -59.55 -5.71 22.75
C ARG A 450 -59.71 -5.51 24.24
N ILE A 451 -60.94 -5.21 24.66
CA ILE A 451 -61.33 -5.07 26.05
C ILE A 451 -62.48 -6.04 26.29
N GLN A 452 -62.22 -7.06 27.11
CA GLN A 452 -63.24 -8.01 27.56
C GLN A 452 -63.71 -7.56 28.95
N ARG A 453 -64.97 -7.11 29.02
CA ARG A 453 -65.59 -6.61 30.25
C ARG A 453 -66.27 -7.69 31.08
N GLU A 454 -66.58 -8.84 30.49
CA GLU A 454 -67.32 -9.94 31.13
C GLU A 454 -66.36 -11.09 31.50
N PRO A 455 -66.04 -11.27 32.79
CA PRO A 455 -65.27 -12.42 33.27
C PRO A 455 -66.13 -13.68 33.30
N ASP A 456 -65.81 -14.64 32.42
CA ASP A 456 -66.45 -15.97 32.41
C ASP A 456 -66.15 -16.70 33.73
N PRO A 457 -67.17 -17.18 34.48
CA PRO A 457 -66.98 -17.99 35.68
C PRO A 457 -66.09 -19.24 35.49
N ASN A 458 -65.95 -19.73 34.25
CA ASN A 458 -65.09 -20.85 33.89
C ASN A 458 -63.65 -20.42 33.57
N ASP A 459 -63.41 -19.17 33.17
CA ASP A 459 -62.10 -18.66 32.76
C ASP A 459 -61.34 -17.93 33.89
N ARG A 460 -61.37 -18.52 35.09
CA ARG A 460 -60.72 -17.94 36.29
C ARG A 460 -59.19 -17.90 36.18
N ILE A 461 -58.60 -18.60 35.20
CA ILE A 461 -57.16 -18.71 35.00
C ILE A 461 -56.59 -17.44 34.35
N ASN A 462 -57.34 -16.82 33.43
CA ASN A 462 -56.88 -15.63 32.70
C ASN A 462 -57.10 -14.31 33.47
N TRP A 463 -57.89 -14.32 34.54
CA TRP A 463 -58.27 -13.13 35.32
C TRP A 463 -57.61 -13.07 36.70
N HIS A 464 -57.19 -11.89 37.16
CA HIS A 464 -56.77 -11.73 38.56
C HIS A 464 -57.97 -11.69 39.50
N THR A 465 -58.20 -12.82 40.17
CA THR A 465 -59.15 -12.93 41.27
C THR A 465 -58.76 -11.96 42.39
N ALA A 466 -59.71 -11.13 42.85
CA ALA A 466 -59.45 -10.09 43.84
C ALA A 466 -59.15 -10.64 45.25
N ASP A 467 -59.68 -11.81 45.60
CA ASP A 467 -59.32 -12.51 46.83
C ASP A 467 -58.20 -13.54 46.60
N SER A 468 -57.12 -13.40 47.38
CA SER A 468 -56.01 -14.36 47.44
C SER A 468 -56.33 -15.59 48.33
N ALA A 469 -57.58 -15.73 48.77
CA ALA A 469 -58.01 -16.76 49.72
C ALA A 469 -58.56 -18.01 49.00
N MET A 470 -58.67 -19.12 49.74
CA MET A 470 -59.27 -20.37 49.25
C MET A 470 -60.68 -20.13 48.69
N ALA A 471 -61.01 -20.79 47.58
CA ALA A 471 -62.34 -20.67 46.96
C ALA A 471 -63.46 -21.10 47.93
N GLY A 472 -64.52 -20.29 48.00
CA GLY A 472 -65.74 -20.61 48.73
C GLY A 472 -66.60 -21.63 47.98
N THR A 473 -67.43 -22.37 48.70
CA THR A 473 -68.31 -23.42 48.14
C THR A 473 -69.68 -22.90 47.69
N THR A 474 -69.88 -21.59 47.56
CA THR A 474 -71.16 -21.00 47.13
C THR A 474 -71.37 -21.20 45.64
N THR A 475 -72.51 -21.81 45.27
CA THR A 475 -72.90 -22.14 43.89
C THR A 475 -74.21 -21.48 43.49
N ASP A 476 -74.53 -20.29 44.00
CA ASP A 476 -75.73 -19.56 43.57
C ASP A 476 -75.56 -19.11 42.10
N PRO A 477 -76.35 -19.64 41.15
CA PRO A 477 -76.19 -19.35 39.74
C PRO A 477 -76.77 -17.99 39.33
N THR A 478 -77.42 -17.27 40.25
CA THR A 478 -78.02 -15.95 39.98
C THR A 478 -77.03 -14.80 40.15
N LEU A 479 -75.93 -15.03 40.89
CA LEU A 479 -74.92 -14.01 41.14
C LEU A 479 -73.99 -13.86 39.93
N THR A 480 -73.82 -12.62 39.48
CA THR A 480 -72.88 -12.26 38.40
C THR A 480 -71.50 -11.93 38.95
N SER A 481 -70.45 -12.29 38.20
CA SER A 481 -69.08 -11.91 38.50
C SER A 481 -68.88 -10.40 38.29
N LEU A 482 -68.34 -9.70 39.29
CA LEU A 482 -68.02 -8.28 39.16
C LEU A 482 -66.67 -8.09 38.47
N CYS A 483 -66.69 -7.48 37.29
CA CYS A 483 -65.47 -7.01 36.62
C CYS A 483 -64.93 -5.76 37.32
N LEU A 484 -63.80 -5.87 38.02
CA LEU A 484 -63.17 -4.75 38.73
C LEU A 484 -62.30 -3.93 37.78
N PHE A 485 -61.68 -4.59 36.81
CA PHE A 485 -60.95 -4.01 35.70
C PHE A 485 -60.96 -5.00 34.53
N PRO A 486 -61.22 -4.59 33.27
CA PRO A 486 -61.37 -5.52 32.16
C PRO A 486 -60.07 -6.23 31.78
N HIS A 487 -60.20 -7.40 31.17
CA HIS A 487 -59.08 -8.07 30.50
C HIS A 487 -58.78 -7.34 29.19
N VAL A 488 -57.50 -7.01 28.97
CA VAL A 488 -57.02 -6.23 27.82
C VAL A 488 -55.97 -7.04 27.05
N SER A 489 -56.24 -7.32 25.78
CA SER A 489 -55.29 -7.98 24.87
C SER A 489 -55.08 -7.17 23.58
N GLN A 490 -53.94 -7.38 22.93
CA GLN A 490 -53.61 -6.80 21.62
C GLN A 490 -53.42 -7.93 20.61
N ARG A 491 -54.12 -7.87 19.47
CA ARG A 491 -53.95 -8.85 18.40
C ARG A 491 -52.77 -8.44 17.51
N SER A 492 -51.76 -9.29 17.44
CA SER A 492 -50.62 -9.15 16.52
C SER A 492 -51.07 -9.26 15.06
N GLN A 493 -50.25 -8.74 14.13
CA GLN A 493 -50.42 -8.96 12.67
C GLN A 493 -50.46 -10.45 12.30
N GLU A 494 -49.75 -11.30 13.05
CA GLU A 494 -49.76 -12.77 12.90
C GLU A 494 -51.03 -13.43 13.47
N GLY A 495 -51.99 -12.65 13.99
CA GLY A 495 -53.23 -13.13 14.61
C GLY A 495 -53.07 -13.61 16.06
N LYS A 496 -51.84 -13.76 16.57
CA LYS A 496 -51.54 -14.11 17.97
C LYS A 496 -51.94 -12.97 18.92
N GLU A 497 -52.66 -13.28 19.99
CA GLU A 497 -52.91 -12.30 21.05
C GLU A 497 -51.71 -12.14 21.99
N VAL A 498 -51.45 -10.88 22.35
CA VAL A 498 -50.48 -10.46 23.35
C VAL A 498 -51.25 -9.86 24.51
N LEU A 499 -51.02 -10.36 25.71
CA LEU A 499 -51.68 -9.85 26.91
C LEU A 499 -51.13 -8.47 27.27
N ILE A 500 -52.01 -7.47 27.39
CA ILE A 500 -51.66 -6.14 27.93
C ILE A 500 -51.96 -6.13 29.44
N HIS A 501 -53.12 -6.65 29.84
CA HIS A 501 -53.52 -6.73 31.24
C HIS A 501 -54.53 -7.90 31.43
N PRO A 502 -54.31 -8.81 32.41
CA PRO A 502 -55.20 -9.96 32.65
C PRO A 502 -56.62 -9.60 33.11
N GLY A 503 -56.85 -8.35 33.49
CA GLY A 503 -58.09 -7.94 34.14
C GLY A 503 -58.13 -8.37 35.59
N SER A 504 -59.14 -7.90 36.31
CA SER A 504 -59.41 -8.30 37.69
C SER A 504 -60.91 -8.44 37.91
N ALA A 505 -61.30 -9.47 38.67
CA ALA A 505 -62.69 -9.79 38.92
C ALA A 505 -62.91 -10.29 40.35
N LEU A 506 -64.10 -10.01 40.89
CA LEU A 506 -64.63 -10.63 42.09
C LEU A 506 -65.72 -11.62 41.69
N PHE A 507 -65.41 -12.91 41.81
CA PHE A 507 -66.32 -13.99 41.46
C PHE A 507 -67.26 -14.31 42.63
N PRO A 508 -68.51 -14.77 42.40
CA PRO A 508 -69.46 -15.08 43.48
C PRO A 508 -69.03 -16.19 44.45
N SER A 509 -68.14 -17.08 44.00
CA SER A 509 -67.50 -18.12 44.83
C SER A 509 -66.22 -17.65 45.53
N SER A 510 -65.97 -16.34 45.58
CA SER A 510 -64.99 -15.73 46.48
C SER A 510 -65.38 -15.99 47.93
N TYR A 511 -64.40 -16.33 48.77
CA TYR A 511 -64.63 -16.48 50.21
C TYR A 511 -65.11 -15.17 50.85
N VAL A 512 -64.55 -14.03 50.40
CA VAL A 512 -64.89 -12.71 50.93
C VAL A 512 -66.32 -12.31 50.53
N TRP A 513 -66.74 -12.64 49.30
CA TRP A 513 -68.13 -12.46 48.85
C TRP A 513 -69.11 -13.29 49.69
N THR A 514 -68.87 -14.60 49.81
CA THR A 514 -69.69 -15.51 50.65
C THR A 514 -69.78 -15.01 52.10
N LYS A 515 -68.68 -14.54 52.68
CA LYS A 515 -68.64 -14.02 54.06
C LYS A 515 -69.45 -12.73 54.22
N ALA A 516 -69.32 -11.77 53.31
CA ALA A 516 -70.11 -10.54 53.34
C ALA A 516 -71.62 -10.79 53.17
N MET A 517 -72.00 -11.76 52.32
CA MET A 517 -73.39 -12.23 52.17
C MET A 517 -73.93 -12.86 53.47
N LEU A 518 -73.11 -13.67 54.16
CA LEU A 518 -73.51 -14.29 55.43
C LEU A 518 -73.66 -13.24 56.54
N GLU A 519 -72.70 -12.32 56.68
CA GLU A 519 -72.77 -11.19 57.61
C GLU A 519 -74.02 -10.32 57.39
N LYS A 520 -74.43 -10.11 56.14
CA LYS A 520 -75.69 -9.43 55.80
C LYS A 520 -76.90 -10.23 56.29
N LYS A 521 -76.97 -11.53 55.98
CA LYS A 521 -78.10 -12.39 56.36
C LYS A 521 -78.25 -12.50 57.88
N ASP A 522 -77.14 -12.63 58.61
CA ASP A 522 -77.15 -12.67 60.07
C ASP A 522 -77.71 -11.37 60.68
N LEU A 523 -77.37 -10.21 60.07
CA LEU A 523 -77.93 -8.91 60.45
C LEU A 523 -79.43 -8.82 60.16
N GLU A 524 -79.88 -9.24 58.97
CA GLU A 524 -81.31 -9.24 58.59
C GLU A 524 -82.14 -10.13 59.52
N GLU A 525 -81.62 -11.30 59.92
CA GLU A 525 -82.24 -12.13 60.95
C GLU A 525 -82.25 -11.47 62.33
N GLU A 526 -81.22 -10.72 62.71
CA GLU A 526 -81.18 -10.00 63.98
C GLU A 526 -82.16 -8.81 64.02
N THR A 527 -82.25 -8.02 62.94
CA THR A 527 -83.22 -6.93 62.84
C THR A 527 -84.65 -7.45 62.82
N GLU A 528 -84.94 -8.55 62.10
CA GLU A 528 -86.27 -9.17 62.14
C GLU A 528 -86.62 -9.67 63.56
N ARG A 529 -85.70 -10.34 64.26
CA ARG A 529 -85.89 -10.76 65.66
C ARG A 529 -86.13 -9.57 66.59
N MET A 530 -85.39 -8.46 66.43
CA MET A 530 -85.60 -7.23 67.21
C MET A 530 -86.96 -6.60 66.92
N VAL A 531 -87.36 -6.48 65.65
CA VAL A 531 -88.68 -5.97 65.23
C VAL A 531 -89.80 -6.86 65.78
N GLN A 532 -89.64 -8.19 65.74
CA GLN A 532 -90.61 -9.14 66.30
C GLN A 532 -90.72 -9.01 67.84
N ALA A 533 -89.58 -8.81 68.53
CA ALA A 533 -89.55 -8.58 69.97
C ALA A 533 -90.14 -7.22 70.39
N LEU A 534 -90.04 -6.19 69.54
CA LEU A 534 -90.73 -4.91 69.74
C LEU A 534 -92.24 -5.04 69.49
N ARG A 535 -92.65 -5.70 68.40
CA ARG A 535 -94.06 -5.97 68.09
C ARG A 535 -94.75 -6.76 69.22
N SER A 536 -94.10 -7.78 69.79
CA SER A 536 -94.64 -8.54 70.91
C SER A 536 -94.73 -7.72 72.20
N LYS A 537 -93.74 -6.88 72.51
CA LYS A 537 -93.78 -5.92 73.64
C LYS A 537 -94.90 -4.88 73.51
N VAL A 538 -95.16 -4.39 72.29
CA VAL A 538 -96.27 -3.46 72.02
C VAL A 538 -97.62 -4.15 72.21
N ASN A 539 -97.78 -5.37 71.70
CA ASN A 539 -99.02 -6.15 71.89
C ASN A 539 -99.27 -6.51 73.37
N MET A 540 -98.23 -6.82 74.15
CA MET A 540 -98.31 -7.04 75.60
C MET A 540 -98.68 -5.78 76.42
N ARG A 541 -98.53 -4.58 75.85
CA ARG A 541 -98.82 -3.30 76.54
C ARG A 541 -100.19 -2.71 76.23
N ARG A 542 -101.01 -3.32 75.37
CA ARG A 542 -102.45 -2.97 75.30
C ARG A 542 -103.14 -3.57 76.53
N PRO A 543 -103.69 -2.76 77.45
CA PRO A 543 -104.54 -3.30 78.50
C PRO A 543 -105.76 -3.95 77.84
N SER A 544 -106.18 -5.09 78.36
CA SER A 544 -107.49 -5.66 78.05
C SER A 544 -108.59 -4.75 78.62
N GLY A 545 -108.91 -3.68 77.90
CA GLY A 545 -110.09 -2.86 78.18
C GLY A 545 -111.34 -3.74 78.15
N PRO A 546 -112.32 -3.49 79.04
CA PRO A 546 -113.47 -4.37 79.20
C PRO A 546 -114.25 -4.50 77.90
N ALA A 547 -114.66 -5.73 77.58
CA ALA A 547 -115.43 -6.04 76.39
C ALA A 547 -116.84 -5.42 76.49
N SER A 548 -117.03 -4.26 75.88
CA SER A 548 -118.37 -3.72 75.60
C SER A 548 -119.00 -4.47 74.43
N PRO A 549 -120.21 -5.03 74.57
CA PRO A 549 -120.83 -5.83 73.52
C PRO A 549 -121.51 -4.97 72.45
N MET A 550 -121.46 -5.49 71.22
CA MET A 550 -122.41 -5.33 70.10
C MET A 550 -123.28 -4.06 70.03
N SER A 551 -123.03 -3.26 69.00
CA SER A 551 -124.12 -2.63 68.24
C SER A 551 -123.83 -2.78 66.75
N ALA A 552 -124.75 -3.42 66.04
CA ALA A 552 -124.71 -3.51 64.58
C ALA A 552 -125.33 -2.24 63.99
N ALA A 553 -124.65 -1.65 63.00
CA ALA A 553 -125.23 -0.64 62.12
C ALA A 553 -124.59 -0.77 60.74
N GLU A 554 -125.41 -1.10 59.74
CA GLU A 554 -125.06 -1.11 58.33
C GLU A 554 -124.93 0.33 57.79
N GLY A 555 -124.18 0.55 56.71
CA GLY A 555 -124.31 1.80 55.94
C GLY A 555 -123.14 2.18 55.03
N ALA A 556 -123.39 2.12 53.72
CA ALA A 556 -122.73 2.85 52.61
C ALA A 556 -121.17 2.85 52.55
N SER A 557 -120.55 2.23 51.55
CA SER A 557 -120.52 2.66 50.13
C SER A 557 -119.90 4.06 49.94
N GLY A 558 -118.66 4.08 49.42
CA GLY A 558 -117.86 5.29 49.24
C GLY A 558 -116.59 5.04 48.42
N PHE A 559 -116.75 4.48 47.21
CA PHE A 559 -115.66 4.13 46.30
C PHE A 559 -114.99 5.42 45.73
N MET A 560 -113.93 5.90 46.38
CA MET A 560 -113.12 7.03 45.89
C MET A 560 -112.03 6.54 44.93
N ALA A 561 -112.27 6.69 43.62
CA ALA A 561 -111.26 6.47 42.60
C ALA A 561 -110.28 7.65 42.55
N LEU A 562 -109.03 7.43 42.97
CA LEU A 562 -107.96 8.42 42.80
C LEU A 562 -107.42 8.37 41.37
N LYS A 563 -107.55 9.51 40.67
CA LYS A 563 -107.07 9.70 39.30
C LYS A 563 -105.55 9.55 39.22
N LYS A 564 -105.06 8.81 38.23
CA LYS A 564 -103.75 9.09 37.64
C LYS A 564 -103.85 10.42 36.90
N HIS A 565 -102.94 11.35 37.19
CA HIS A 565 -102.63 12.46 36.29
C HIS A 565 -101.29 12.16 35.62
N GLU A 566 -101.34 11.96 34.30
CA GLU A 566 -100.17 12.06 33.45
C GLU A 566 -99.73 13.54 33.42
N TYR A 567 -98.42 13.76 33.45
CA TYR A 567 -97.81 15.00 32.99
C TYR A 567 -96.88 14.68 31.83
N THR A 568 -97.11 15.37 30.72
CA THR A 568 -96.23 15.52 29.56
C THR A 568 -95.02 16.39 29.89
#